data_AF-A0A960KCZ0-F1
#
_entry.id   AF-A0A960KCZ0-F1
#
_cell.length_a   1.000
_cell.length_b   1.000
_cell.length_c   1.000
_cell.angle_alpha   90.00
_cell.angle_beta   90.00
_cell.angle_gamma   90.00
#
_symmetry.space_group_name_H-M   'P 1'
#
loop_
_entity.id
_entity.type
_entity.pdbx_description
1 polymer ?
#
loop_
_entity_poly.entity_id
_entity_poly.type
_entity_poly.pdbx_seq_one_letter_code
_entity_poly.pdbx_strand_id
1 'polypeptide(L)'
;GVGKKTAARLLIELKAKLDIPLGDGVVDVGGADGSAAGGGSVRADVRDALTELGYSPEEIAEATRELPDGDAGSLLKEALRRLAGAR
;
A
#
# COMPACT_ATOMS: atom_id res chain seq x y z
N GLY A 1 22.47 -16.44 -10.13
CA GLY A 1 23.02 -15.08 -9.98
C GLY A 1 22.50 -14.22 -11.12
N VAL A 2 21.84 -13.11 -10.81
CA VAL A 2 21.29 -12.19 -11.83
C VAL A 2 22.43 -11.42 -12.52
N GLY A 3 22.52 -11.51 -13.85
CA GLY A 3 23.55 -10.85 -14.65
C GLY A 3 23.28 -9.35 -14.88
N LYS A 4 24.30 -8.62 -15.36
CA LYS A 4 24.28 -7.14 -15.52
C LYS A 4 23.05 -6.61 -16.28
N LYS A 5 22.60 -7.33 -17.32
CA LYS A 5 21.45 -6.96 -18.15
C LYS A 5 20.10 -7.15 -17.44
N THR A 6 20.00 -8.19 -16.62
CA THR A 6 18.80 -8.47 -15.81
C THR A 6 18.69 -7.45 -14.67
N ALA A 7 19.81 -7.12 -14.02
CA ALA A 7 19.86 -6.08 -13.00
C ALA A 7 19.44 -4.71 -13.55
N ALA A 8 19.94 -4.33 -14.73
CA ALA A 8 19.57 -3.06 -15.38
C ALA A 8 18.07 -2.98 -15.70
N ARG A 9 17.47 -4.08 -16.18
CA ARG A 9 16.04 -4.13 -16.47
C ARG A 9 15.18 -4.00 -15.20
N LEU A 10 15.58 -4.68 -14.13
CA LEU A 10 14.90 -4.57 -12.82
C LEU A 10 14.94 -3.13 -12.30
N LEU A 11 16.09 -2.45 -12.38
CA LEU A 11 16.21 -1.06 -11.93
C LEU A 11 15.26 -0.11 -12.69
N ILE A 12 15.06 -0.33 -13.99
CA ILE A 12 14.12 0.46 -14.81
C ILE A 12 12.68 0.17 -14.41
N GLU A 13 12.32 -1.10 -14.25
CA GLU A 13 10.97 -1.53 -13.87
C GLU A 13 10.60 -1.07 -12.44
N LEU A 14 11.55 -1.09 -11.50
CA LEU A 14 11.37 -0.57 -10.15
C LEU A 14 11.25 0.95 -10.14
N LYS A 15 12.08 1.66 -10.92
CA LYS A 15 11.97 3.12 -11.05
C LYS A 15 10.61 3.52 -11.61
N ALA A 16 10.10 2.83 -12.63
CA ALA A 16 8.78 3.13 -13.21
C ALA A 16 7.63 2.83 -12.25
N LYS A 17 7.76 1.83 -11.37
CA LYS A 17 6.79 1.55 -10.30
C LYS A 17 6.86 2.54 -9.13
N LEU A 18 8.03 3.11 -8.89
CA LEU A 18 8.27 4.06 -7.80
C LEU A 18 8.01 5.51 -8.23
N ASP A 19 8.00 5.81 -9.53
CA ASP A 19 7.60 7.10 -10.12
C ASP A 19 6.06 7.29 -10.12
N ILE A 20 5.42 6.81 -9.06
CA ILE A 20 4.13 7.33 -8.63
C ILE A 20 4.45 8.74 -8.11
N PRO A 21 3.66 9.78 -8.42
CA PRO A 21 3.83 11.07 -7.78
C PRO A 21 3.49 10.90 -6.29
N LEU A 22 4.48 10.44 -5.53
CA LEU A 22 4.62 10.60 -4.10
C LEU A 22 4.76 12.11 -3.91
N GLY A 23 3.62 12.79 -3.90
CA GLY A 23 3.52 14.15 -3.43
C GLY A 23 4.07 14.16 -2.01
N ASP A 24 5.28 14.70 -1.87
CA ASP A 24 5.90 15.18 -0.64
C ASP A 24 5.57 14.34 0.62
N GLY A 25 6.07 13.12 0.67
CA GLY A 25 5.86 12.20 1.78
C GLY A 25 6.98 11.18 1.83
N VAL A 26 7.91 11.40 2.76
CA VAL A 26 9.13 10.66 3.01
C VAL A 26 8.87 9.14 3.05
N VAL A 27 9.57 8.39 2.20
CA VAL A 27 9.65 6.93 2.31
C VAL A 27 10.53 6.58 3.51
N ASP A 28 9.92 6.34 4.67
CA ASP A 28 10.60 5.73 5.80
C ASP A 28 10.58 4.20 5.64
N VAL A 29 11.77 3.65 5.37
CA VAL A 29 12.04 2.20 5.50
C VAL A 29 12.34 1.95 6.97
N GLY A 30 11.29 1.81 7.76
CA GLY A 30 11.33 1.44 9.18
C GLY A 30 9.90 1.06 9.57
N GLY A 31 9.61 -0.17 9.98
CA GLY A 31 10.16 -0.67 11.22
C GLY A 31 9.35 -0.14 12.39
N ALA A 32 8.13 -0.64 12.54
CA ALA A 32 7.32 -0.67 13.75
C ALA A 32 6.76 0.67 14.29
N ASP A 33 5.61 0.47 14.96
CA ASP A 33 4.97 1.36 15.92
C ASP A 33 4.15 2.51 15.34
N GLY A 34 2.83 2.32 15.46
CA GLY A 34 1.83 3.34 15.19
C GLY A 34 2.22 4.67 15.82
N SER A 35 2.45 5.66 14.97
CA SER A 35 2.29 7.06 15.30
C SER A 35 2.15 7.85 14.02
N ALA A 36 1.01 8.54 13.95
CA ALA A 36 0.65 9.54 12.97
C ALA A 36 1.74 10.59 12.79
N ALA A 37 2.66 10.36 11.85
CA ALA A 37 3.69 11.33 11.50
C ALA A 37 3.95 11.29 9.98
N GLY A 38 3.17 12.09 9.26
CA GLY A 38 3.52 12.52 7.89
C GLY A 38 2.41 12.32 6.87
N GLY A 39 1.39 13.19 6.88
CA GLY A 39 0.57 13.53 5.69
C GLY A 39 -0.10 12.38 4.89
N GLY A 40 -0.04 11.13 5.36
CA GLY A 40 -0.67 9.99 4.74
C GLY A 40 -2.19 10.14 4.82
N SER A 41 -2.87 10.02 3.68
CA SER A 41 -4.32 9.89 3.70
C SER A 41 -4.67 8.65 4.53
N VAL A 42 -5.73 8.70 5.34
CA VAL A 42 -6.25 7.55 6.09
C VAL A 42 -6.40 6.30 5.21
N ARG A 43 -6.65 6.48 3.91
CA ARG A 43 -6.71 5.42 2.90
C ARG A 43 -5.36 4.76 2.62
N ALA A 44 -4.24 5.49 2.71
CA ALA A 44 -2.89 4.95 2.60
C ALA A 44 -2.58 4.02 3.77
N ASP A 45 -2.84 4.45 5.01
CA ASP A 45 -2.64 3.63 6.21
C ASP A 45 -3.40 2.29 6.14
N VAL A 46 -4.63 2.32 5.61
CA VAL A 46 -5.45 1.11 5.40
C VAL A 46 -4.83 0.18 4.35
N ARG A 47 -4.26 0.72 3.26
CA ARG A 47 -3.61 -0.08 2.22
C ARG A 47 -2.33 -0.73 2.73
N ASP A 48 -1.56 -0.01 3.55
CA ASP A 48 -0.33 -0.51 4.15
C ASP A 48 -0.63 -1.65 5.13
N ALA A 49 -1.64 -1.46 6.00
CA ALA A 49 -2.11 -2.52 6.90
C ALA A 49 -2.57 -3.78 6.14
N LEU A 50 -3.32 -3.63 5.03
CA LEU A 50 -3.72 -4.79 4.22
C LEU A 50 -2.53 -5.46 3.52
N THR A 51 -1.51 -4.68 3.13
CA THR A 51 -0.26 -5.21 2.54
C THR A 51 0.50 -6.04 3.57
N GLU A 52 0.60 -5.57 4.81
CA GLU A 52 1.22 -6.30 5.92
C GLU A 52 0.47 -7.58 6.29
N LEU A 53 -0.85 -7.60 6.14
CA LEU A 53 -1.68 -8.79 6.29
C LEU A 53 -1.49 -9.82 5.16
N GLY A 54 -0.77 -9.46 4.10
CA GLY A 54 -0.44 -10.36 2.98
C GLY A 54 -1.48 -10.42 1.86
N TYR A 55 -2.39 -9.43 1.78
CA TYR A 55 -3.33 -9.34 0.66
C TYR A 55 -2.61 -8.90 -0.63
N SER A 56 -3.09 -9.37 -1.78
CA SER A 56 -2.52 -9.00 -3.06
C SER A 56 -2.87 -7.55 -3.44
N PRO A 57 -2.04 -6.86 -4.25
CA PRO A 57 -2.29 -5.46 -4.61
C PRO A 57 -3.61 -5.25 -5.37
N GLU A 58 -4.06 -6.27 -6.10
CA GLU A 58 -5.37 -6.32 -6.75
C GLU A 58 -6.53 -6.41 -5.75
N GLU A 59 -6.45 -7.28 -4.74
CA GLU A 59 -7.42 -7.37 -3.64
C GLU A 59 -7.50 -6.04 -2.86
N ILE A 60 -6.34 -5.44 -2.56
CA ILE A 60 -6.26 -4.16 -1.84
C ILE A 60 -6.89 -3.02 -2.65
N ALA A 61 -6.61 -2.97 -3.96
CA ALA A 61 -7.19 -1.95 -4.84
C ALA A 61 -8.71 -2.10 -4.91
N GLU A 62 -9.23 -3.32 -5.00
CA GLU A 62 -10.67 -3.59 -4.99
C GLU A 62 -11.33 -3.19 -3.67
N ALA A 63 -10.75 -3.62 -2.55
CA ALA A 63 -11.28 -3.34 -1.22
C ALA A 63 -11.30 -1.84 -0.90
N THR A 64 -10.30 -1.08 -1.36
CA THR A 64 -10.17 0.36 -1.08
C THR A 64 -10.78 1.28 -2.13
N ARG A 65 -11.29 0.76 -3.25
CA ARG A 65 -11.86 1.57 -4.35
C ARG A 65 -13.15 2.30 -3.96
N GLU A 66 -14.02 1.66 -3.18
CA GLU A 66 -15.35 2.18 -2.81
C GLU A 66 -15.51 2.30 -1.29
N LEU A 67 -14.40 2.67 -0.63
CA LEU A 67 -14.39 2.90 0.81
C LEU A 67 -14.88 4.33 1.11
N PRO A 68 -15.90 4.51 1.98
CA PRO A 68 -16.37 5.83 2.41
C PRO A 68 -15.27 6.59 3.17
N ASP A 69 -15.49 7.88 3.43
CA ASP A 69 -14.61 8.63 4.34
C ASP A 69 -14.88 8.23 5.79
N GLY A 70 -13.83 8.14 6.59
CA GLY A 70 -13.95 7.73 7.99
C GLY A 70 -12.60 7.55 8.66
N ASP A 71 -12.64 7.02 9.87
CA ASP A 71 -11.45 6.69 10.66
C ASP A 71 -10.75 5.42 10.13
N ALA A 72 -9.41 5.37 10.25
CA ALA A 72 -8.57 4.27 9.78
C ALA A 72 -9.07 2.89 10.25
N GLY A 73 -9.46 2.78 11.53
CA GLY A 73 -9.91 1.51 12.10
C GLY A 73 -11.26 1.05 11.56
N SER A 74 -12.15 1.99 11.24
CA SER A 74 -13.45 1.69 10.64
C SER A 74 -13.29 1.28 9.17
N LEU A 75 -12.42 1.97 8.45
CA LEU A 75 -12.11 1.70 7.05
C LEU A 75 -11.41 0.35 6.87
N LEU A 76 -10.44 0.01 7.73
CA LEU A 76 -9.77 -1.29 7.69
C LEU A 76 -10.75 -2.45 7.91
N LYS A 77 -11.65 -2.33 8.89
CA LYS A 77 -12.70 -3.35 9.13
C LYS A 77 -13.61 -3.54 7.92
N GLU A 78 -14.03 -2.44 7.29
CA GLU A 78 -14.90 -2.48 6.12
C GLU A 78 -14.17 -3.11 4.91
N ALA A 79 -12.91 -2.76 4.69
CA ALA A 79 -12.09 -3.35 3.64
C ALA A 79 -11.92 -4.87 3.83
N LEU A 80 -11.61 -5.31 5.05
CA LEU A 80 -11.51 -6.74 5.38
C LEU A 80 -12.85 -7.48 5.19
N ARG A 81 -13.97 -6.85 5.57
CA ARG A 81 -15.30 -7.43 5.38
C ARG A 81 -15.62 -7.67 3.91
N ARG A 82 -15.23 -6.75 3.03
CA ARG A 82 -15.42 -6.88 1.57
C ARG A 82 -14.58 -8.01 0.99
N LEU A 83 -13.31 -8.10 1.40
CA LEU A 83 -12.43 -9.20 1.00
C LEU A 83 -12.92 -10.57 1.46
N ALA A 84 -13.50 -10.63 2.67
CA ALA A 84 -14.09 -11.86 3.19
C ALA A 84 -15.40 -12.25 2.47
N GLY A 85 -16.15 -11.28 1.94
CA GLY A 85 -17.40 -11.51 1.20
C GLY A 85 -17.21 -11.71 -0.32
N ALA A 86 -16.04 -11.38 -0.86
CA ALA A 86 -15.67 -11.59 -2.26
C ALA A 86 -15.19 -13.03 -2.57
N ARG A 87 -15.21 -13.92 -1.56
CA ARG A 87 -14.82 -15.34 -1.68
C ARG A 87 -16.01 -16.28 -1.59
#